data_AF-A0A929HC27-F1
#
_entry.id   AF-A0A929HC27-F1
#
_cell.length_a   1.000
_cell.length_b   1.000
_cell.length_c   1.000
_cell.angle_alpha   90.00
_cell.angle_beta   90.00
_cell.angle_gamma   90.00
#
_symmetry.space_group_name_H-M   'P 1'
#
loop_
_entity.id
_entity.type
_entity.pdbx_description
1 polymer ?
#
loop_
_entity_poly.entity_id
_entity_poly.type
_entity_poly.pdbx_seq_one_letter_code
_entity_poly.pdbx_strand_id
1 'polypeptide(L)'
;NREIATGLGYITHEQLTFALAHMADENNDFCNYTDVFSLVRGKFPGVTVKSNSMGTDGIFIRGDKSIYGDNEAIYVVDGVRVGDVSFVNPCEMATIDILKDGGAALYGSQAANGVVVIETKGHRSIQ
;
A
#
# COMPACT_ATOMS: atom_id res chain seq x y z
N ASN A 1 6.57 -15.03 25.29
CA ASN A 1 5.29 -14.82 24.58
C ASN A 1 4.94 -13.36 24.67
N ARG A 2 5.18 -12.57 23.61
CA ARG A 2 4.72 -11.18 23.55
C ARG A 2 3.37 -11.19 22.86
N GLU A 3 2.32 -11.13 23.66
CA GLU A 3 0.98 -10.78 23.18
C GLU A 3 1.00 -9.29 22.87
N ILE A 4 0.85 -8.95 21.59
CA ILE A 4 0.64 -7.57 21.13
C ILE A 4 -0.86 -7.36 21.15
N ALA A 5 -1.29 -6.50 22.07
CA ALA A 5 -2.67 -6.16 22.29
C ALA A 5 -3.23 -5.29 21.16
N THR A 6 -4.56 -5.32 21.12
CA THR A 6 -5.51 -4.35 20.58
C THR A 6 -5.87 -4.48 19.11
N GLY A 7 -7.13 -4.88 18.89
CA GLY A 7 -7.81 -4.75 17.61
C GLY A 7 -7.69 -3.33 17.08
N LEU A 8 -7.47 -3.25 15.76
CA LEU A 8 -7.14 -2.07 14.97
C LEU A 8 -5.70 -1.56 15.19
N GLY A 9 -4.82 -1.82 14.22
CA GLY A 9 -3.67 -0.94 13.97
C GLY A 9 -2.29 -1.56 13.87
N TYR A 10 -2.09 -2.84 14.16
CA TYR A 10 -0.75 -3.44 14.08
C TYR A 10 -0.75 -4.65 13.16
N ILE A 11 -0.01 -4.53 12.04
CA ILE A 11 0.28 -5.65 11.15
C ILE A 11 1.00 -6.70 11.98
N THR A 12 0.36 -7.85 12.19
CA THR A 12 0.95 -8.93 12.98
C THR A 12 2.18 -9.49 12.24
N HIS A 13 3.13 -10.06 12.96
CA HIS A 13 4.33 -10.68 12.37
C HIS A 13 3.96 -11.73 11.28
N GLU A 14 2.80 -12.36 11.40
CA GLU A 14 2.24 -13.27 10.39
C GLU A 14 1.82 -12.55 9.11
N GLN A 15 1.20 -11.36 9.20
CA GLN A 15 0.82 -10.56 8.03
C GLN A 15 2.05 -10.00 7.30
N LEU A 16 3.11 -9.66 8.03
CA LEU A 16 4.43 -9.31 7.49
C LEU A 16 5.04 -10.44 6.63
N THR A 17 4.72 -11.70 6.94
CA THR A 17 5.20 -12.87 6.19
C THR A 17 4.50 -12.99 4.82
N PHE A 18 3.32 -12.36 4.64
CA PHE A 18 2.55 -12.32 3.39
C PHE A 18 2.72 -11.01 2.60
N ALA A 19 3.32 -9.98 3.19
CA ALA A 19 3.67 -8.75 2.49
C ALA A 19 4.72 -9.04 1.42
N LEU A 20 4.55 -8.50 0.20
CA LEU A 20 5.61 -8.55 -0.82
C LEU A 20 6.81 -7.71 -0.40
N ALA A 21 6.53 -6.63 0.32
CA ALA A 21 7.51 -5.68 0.78
C ALA A 21 6.85 -4.82 1.87
N HIS A 22 7.57 -4.69 2.98
CA HIS A 22 7.29 -3.76 4.07
C HIS A 22 8.43 -2.75 4.10
N MET A 23 8.10 -1.46 4.01
CA MET A 23 9.08 -0.39 4.19
C MET A 23 8.63 0.55 5.30
N ALA A 24 9.18 0.35 6.50
CA ALA A 24 9.07 1.28 7.61
C ALA A 24 10.20 2.31 7.57
N ASP A 25 9.88 3.58 7.84
CA ASP A 25 10.85 4.68 7.83
C ASP A 25 11.61 4.79 9.16
N GLU A 26 12.91 4.49 9.11
CA GLU A 26 13.92 5.08 10.00
C GLU A 26 14.88 6.01 9.23
N ASN A 27 14.95 5.90 7.89
CA ASN A 27 15.91 6.57 7.01
C ASN A 27 15.53 6.53 5.51
N ASN A 28 14.23 6.53 5.20
CA ASN A 28 13.71 6.29 3.86
C ASN A 28 13.59 7.62 3.09
N ASP A 29 14.18 7.62 1.90
CA ASP A 29 14.15 8.71 0.92
C ASP A 29 12.78 8.94 0.25
N PHE A 30 11.66 8.71 0.95
CA PHE A 30 10.32 8.88 0.36
C PHE A 30 10.10 10.30 -0.17
N CYS A 31 10.69 11.31 0.48
CA CYS A 31 10.70 12.70 0.04
C CYS A 31 11.33 12.95 -1.34
N ASN A 32 12.16 12.04 -1.86
CA ASN A 32 12.79 12.22 -3.17
C ASN A 32 11.86 11.91 -4.34
N TYR A 33 10.64 11.43 -4.05
CA TYR A 33 9.61 11.16 -5.04
C TYR A 33 8.55 12.25 -5.04
N THR A 34 8.10 12.64 -6.22
CA THR A 34 7.08 13.67 -6.41
C THR A 34 5.68 13.19 -6.01
N ASP A 35 5.43 11.89 -6.17
CA ASP A 35 4.13 11.26 -6.00
C ASP A 35 4.30 9.80 -5.54
N VAL A 36 3.23 9.25 -4.94
CA VAL A 36 3.22 7.88 -4.43
C VAL A 36 3.42 6.85 -5.55
N PHE A 37 2.94 7.12 -6.77
CA PHE A 37 3.09 6.18 -7.88
C PHE A 37 4.54 6.05 -8.33
N SER A 38 5.27 7.16 -8.42
CA SER A 38 6.71 7.19 -8.70
C SER A 38 7.52 6.49 -7.60
N LEU A 39 7.14 6.71 -6.33
CA LEU A 39 7.73 6.02 -5.19
C LEU A 39 7.55 4.50 -5.32
N VAL A 40 6.32 4.06 -5.56
CA VAL A 40 6.00 2.63 -5.64
C VAL A 40 6.72 1.98 -6.82
N ARG A 41 6.73 2.63 -7.99
CA ARG A 41 7.46 2.16 -9.18
C ARG A 41 8.96 2.02 -8.93
N GLY A 42 9.56 2.93 -8.15
CA GLY A 42 10.99 2.94 -7.88
C GLY A 42 11.45 1.99 -6.77
N LYS A 43 10.59 1.74 -5.77
CA LYS A 43 10.95 0.95 -4.57
C LYS A 43 10.44 -0.49 -4.58
N PHE A 44 9.38 -0.79 -5.33
CA PHE A 44 8.70 -2.08 -5.25
C PHE A 44 8.79 -2.85 -6.58
N PRO A 45 9.75 -3.78 -6.73
CA PRO A 45 9.83 -4.61 -7.93
C PRO A 45 8.61 -5.52 -8.03
N GLY A 46 8.03 -5.62 -9.24
CA GLY A 46 6.81 -6.41 -9.49
C GLY A 46 5.51 -5.59 -9.42
N VAL A 47 5.59 -4.32 -9.04
CA VAL A 47 4.47 -3.38 -9.15
C VAL A 47 4.57 -2.59 -10.45
N THR A 48 3.45 -2.48 -11.16
CA THR A 48 3.32 -1.70 -12.38
C THR A 48 2.38 -0.52 -12.13
N VAL A 49 2.78 0.67 -12.57
CA VAL A 49 1.93 1.86 -12.54
C VAL A 49 1.55 2.21 -13.97
N LYS A 50 0.24 2.25 -14.25
CA LYS A 50 -0.33 2.64 -15.55
C LYS A 50 -1.58 3.47 -15.34
N SER A 51 -1.98 4.23 -16.35
CA SER A 51 -3.24 4.95 -16.30
C SER A 51 -4.43 3.97 -16.27
N ASN A 52 -5.36 4.20 -15.34
CA ASN A 52 -6.59 3.44 -15.18
C ASN A 52 -7.68 3.95 -16.16
N SER A 53 -8.85 3.33 -16.07
CA SER A 53 -10.03 3.64 -16.89
C SER A 53 -10.54 5.08 -16.75
N MET A 54 -10.11 5.82 -15.71
CA MET A 54 -10.46 7.20 -15.43
C MET A 54 -9.40 8.21 -15.90
N GLY A 55 -8.29 7.74 -16.48
CA GLY A 55 -7.18 8.60 -16.93
C GLY A 55 -6.26 9.06 -15.80
N THR A 56 -6.41 8.53 -14.58
CA THR A 56 -5.48 8.73 -13.47
C THR A 56 -4.51 7.55 -13.39
N ASP A 57 -3.37 7.71 -12.72
CA ASP A 57 -2.46 6.60 -12.52
C ASP A 57 -3.00 5.61 -11.47
N GLY A 58 -2.78 4.31 -11.71
CA GLY A 58 -3.20 3.22 -10.83
C GLY A 58 -2.10 2.19 -10.63
N ILE A 59 -2.14 1.46 -9.52
CA ILE A 59 -1.11 0.53 -9.07
C ILE A 59 -1.55 -0.93 -9.27
N PHE A 60 -0.69 -1.75 -9.88
CA PHE A 60 -0.96 -3.14 -10.24
C PHE A 60 0.17 -4.07 -9.75
N ILE A 61 -0.10 -4.94 -8.77
CA ILE A 61 0.91 -5.66 -7.97
C ILE A 61 1.38 -7.01 -8.60
N ARG A 62 0.73 -7.48 -9.68
CA ARG A 62 1.04 -8.77 -10.34
C ARG A 62 1.13 -8.69 -11.87
N GLY A 63 1.36 -7.49 -12.38
CA GLY A 63 1.22 -7.21 -13.81
C GLY A 63 -0.23 -7.27 -14.27
N ASP A 64 -0.42 -6.91 -15.54
CA ASP A 64 -1.73 -6.84 -16.18
C ASP A 64 -2.27 -8.25 -16.45
N LYS A 65 -3.25 -8.72 -15.65
CA LYS A 65 -4.00 -9.95 -15.96
C LYS A 65 -5.27 -9.69 -16.78
N SER A 66 -5.58 -8.43 -17.10
CA SER A 66 -6.80 -8.08 -17.84
C SER A 66 -6.58 -6.85 -18.69
N ILE A 67 -6.56 -7.08 -20.01
CA ILE A 67 -6.62 -6.07 -21.06
C ILE A 67 -7.89 -5.18 -20.92
N TYR A 68 -8.90 -5.62 -20.15
CA TYR A 68 -10.21 -4.98 -20.01
C TYR A 68 -10.76 -4.90 -18.57
N GLY A 69 -9.96 -5.23 -17.55
CA GLY A 69 -10.45 -5.35 -16.17
C GLY A 69 -9.68 -4.48 -15.20
N ASP A 70 -10.41 -3.80 -14.32
CA ASP A 70 -9.88 -2.99 -13.22
C ASP A 70 -9.20 -3.91 -12.18
N ASN A 71 -8.00 -4.40 -12.52
CA ASN A 71 -7.12 -5.15 -11.62
C ASN A 71 -6.30 -4.21 -10.71
N GLU A 72 -6.83 -3.02 -10.45
CA GLU A 72 -6.17 -2.02 -9.62
C GLU A 72 -6.15 -2.50 -8.17
N ALA A 73 -5.04 -2.24 -7.50
CA ALA A 73 -4.90 -2.50 -6.07
C ALA A 73 -5.82 -1.57 -5.27
N ILE A 74 -6.27 -2.04 -4.11
CA ILE A 74 -7.01 -1.18 -3.19
C ILE A 74 -6.04 -0.30 -2.42
N TYR A 75 -6.38 0.98 -2.30
CA TYR A 75 -5.64 1.91 -1.48
C TYR A 75 -6.25 2.04 -0.09
N VAL A 76 -5.40 1.95 0.93
CA VAL A 76 -5.76 2.21 2.32
C VAL A 76 -4.77 3.23 2.87
N VAL A 77 -5.27 4.37 3.32
CA VAL A 77 -4.47 5.44 3.93
C VAL A 77 -4.95 5.62 5.37
N ASP A 78 -4.04 5.49 6.34
CA ASP A 78 -4.34 5.65 7.77
C ASP A 78 -5.54 4.81 8.25
N GLY A 79 -5.64 3.57 7.72
CA GLY A 79 -6.71 2.63 8.01
C GLY A 79 -8.02 2.84 7.23
N VAL A 80 -8.12 3.89 6.41
CA VAL A 80 -9.33 4.22 5.63
C VAL A 80 -9.12 3.87 4.16
N ARG A 81 -10.11 3.23 3.53
CA ARG A 81 -10.06 2.98 2.08
C ARG A 81 -10.30 4.25 1.28
N VAL A 82 -9.46 4.45 0.28
CA VAL A 82 -9.54 5.59 -0.64
C VAL A 82 -9.55 5.10 -2.09
N GLY A 83 -10.08 5.92 -2.99
CA GLY A 83 -10.13 5.62 -4.43
C GLY A 83 -8.88 6.04 -5.18
N ASP A 84 -8.02 6.86 -4.56
CA ASP A 84 -6.80 7.41 -5.16
C ASP A 84 -5.81 7.77 -4.03
N VAL A 85 -4.51 7.80 -4.33
CA VAL A 85 -3.43 8.17 -3.41
C VAL A 85 -2.64 9.38 -3.88
N SER A 86 -3.04 10.03 -4.98
CA SER A 86 -2.38 11.24 -5.50
C SER A 86 -2.32 12.40 -4.50
N PHE A 87 -3.24 12.43 -3.53
CA PHE A 87 -3.28 13.46 -2.49
C PHE A 87 -2.25 13.25 -1.37
N VAL A 88 -1.66 12.07 -1.27
CA VAL A 88 -0.69 11.74 -0.21
C VAL A 88 0.68 12.24 -0.62
N ASN A 89 1.29 13.07 0.23
CA ASN A 89 2.65 13.52 0.02
C ASN A 89 3.66 12.44 0.49
N PRO A 90 4.55 11.94 -0.37
CA PRO A 90 5.59 10.98 0.01
C PRO A 90 6.45 11.41 1.21
N CYS A 91 6.67 12.72 1.41
CA CYS A 91 7.43 13.22 2.55
C CYS A 91 6.76 12.94 3.92
N GLU A 92 5.42 12.89 3.93
CA GLU A 92 4.63 12.69 5.14
C GLU A 92 4.31 11.21 5.38
N MET A 93 4.72 10.31 4.49
CA MET A 93 4.53 8.88 4.65
C MET A 93 5.50 8.32 5.69
N ALA A 94 4.98 7.56 6.65
CA ALA A 94 5.77 6.83 7.65
C ALA A 94 6.03 5.40 7.20
N THR A 95 5.01 4.74 6.64
CA THR A 95 5.10 3.35 6.18
C THR A 95 4.36 3.21 4.86
N ILE A 96 4.85 2.29 4.04
CA ILE A 96 4.12 1.78 2.88
C ILE A 96 4.27 0.28 2.81
N ASP A 97 3.12 -0.38 2.73
CA ASP A 97 2.96 -1.82 2.75
C ASP A 97 2.21 -2.28 1.52
N ILE A 98 2.82 -3.21 0.79
CA ILE A 98 2.21 -3.81 -0.40
C ILE A 98 1.87 -5.25 -0.07
N LEU A 99 0.58 -5.49 0.16
CA LEU A 99 0.03 -6.78 0.55
C LEU A 99 -0.45 -7.56 -0.68
N LYS A 100 -0.08 -8.84 -0.73
CA LYS A 100 -0.58 -9.81 -1.70
C LYS A 100 -1.24 -11.00 -1.00
N ASP A 101 -1.96 -11.80 -1.78
CA ASP A 101 -2.48 -13.12 -1.36
C ASP A 101 -3.27 -13.06 -0.04
N GLY A 102 -2.83 -13.82 0.98
CA GLY A 102 -3.52 -13.94 2.26
C GLY A 102 -3.58 -12.65 3.07
N GLY A 103 -2.57 -11.77 2.96
CA GLY A 103 -2.57 -10.48 3.66
C GLY A 103 -3.60 -9.50 3.07
N ALA A 104 -3.78 -9.55 1.76
CA ALA A 104 -4.79 -8.76 1.07
C ALA A 104 -6.21 -9.25 1.39
N ALA A 105 -6.42 -10.55 1.58
CA ALA A 105 -7.74 -11.14 1.88
C ALA A 105 -8.42 -10.57 3.15
N LEU A 106 -7.65 -10.05 4.11
CA LEU A 106 -8.18 -9.36 5.30
C LEU A 106 -8.94 -8.08 4.94
N TYR A 107 -8.61 -7.49 3.81
CA TYR A 107 -9.29 -6.34 3.22
C TYR A 107 -10.43 -6.79 2.28
N GLY A 108 -10.94 -8.01 2.40
CA GLY A 108 -12.14 -8.47 1.71
C GLY A 108 -11.91 -8.96 0.27
N SER A 109 -12.99 -9.37 -0.40
CA SER A 109 -12.92 -10.03 -1.72
C SER A 109 -12.33 -9.15 -2.82
N GLN A 110 -12.51 -7.83 -2.74
CA GLN A 110 -11.98 -6.88 -3.72
C GLN A 110 -10.44 -6.75 -3.64
N ALA A 111 -9.84 -7.16 -2.53
CA ALA A 111 -8.39 -7.13 -2.34
C ALA A 111 -7.67 -8.30 -3.04
N ALA A 112 -8.37 -9.10 -3.84
CA ALA A 112 -7.76 -10.16 -4.66
C ALA A 112 -6.64 -9.65 -5.58
N ASN A 113 -6.69 -8.37 -5.98
CA ASN A 113 -5.69 -7.70 -6.81
C ASN A 113 -4.50 -7.13 -6.03
N GLY A 114 -4.55 -7.19 -4.70
CA GLY A 114 -3.58 -6.63 -3.77
C GLY A 114 -4.06 -5.36 -3.08
N VAL A 115 -3.35 -4.97 -2.02
CA VAL A 115 -3.64 -3.77 -1.23
C VAL A 115 -2.35 -2.98 -1.03
N VAL A 116 -2.44 -1.68 -1.24
CA VAL A 116 -1.40 -0.74 -0.85
C VAL A 116 -1.89 -0.01 0.39
N VAL A 117 -1.24 -0.30 1.51
CA VAL A 117 -1.49 0.35 2.79
C VAL A 117 -0.42 1.41 3.00
N ILE A 118 -0.85 2.62 3.31
CA ILE A 118 0.00 3.77 3.57
C ILE A 118 -0.38 4.30 4.95
N GLU A 119 0.63 4.52 5.79
CA GLU A 119 0.43 5.27 7.03
C GLU A 119 1.24 6.56 6.97
N THR A 120 0.64 7.64 7.42
CA THR A 120 1.28 8.94 7.51
C THR A 120 1.96 9.12 8.87
N LYS A 121 3.00 9.96 8.91
CA LYS A 121 3.72 10.35 10.13
C LYS A 121 2.79 10.98 11.16
N GLY A 122 1.79 11.75 10.69
CA GLY A 122 0.76 12.34 11.55
C GLY A 122 -0.06 11.29 12.28
N HIS A 123 -0.52 10.25 11.56
CA HIS A 123 -1.32 9.17 12.15
C HIS A 123 -0.49 8.24 13.05
N ARG A 124 0.75 7.94 12.70
CA ARG A 124 1.62 7.11 13.54
C ARG A 124 1.98 7.75 14.88
N SER A 125 2.03 9.08 14.95
CA SER A 125 2.42 9.81 16.17
C SER A 125 1.34 9.83 17.26
N ILE A 126 0.09 9.48 16.91
CA ILE A 126 -1.07 9.49 17.82
C ILE A 126 -1.42 8.10 18.38
N GLN A 127 -0.76 7.03 17.91
CA GLN A 127 -0.90 5.65 18.42
C GLN A 127 0.28 5.24 19.30
#